data_AF-A0A445BKY9-F1
#
_entry.id   AF-A0A445BKY9-F1
#
_cell.length_a   1.000
_cell.length_b   1.000
_cell.length_c   1.000
_cell.angle_alpha   90.00
_cell.angle_beta   90.00
_cell.angle_gamma   90.00
#
_symmetry.space_group_name_H-M   'P 1'
#
loop_
_entity.id
_entity.type
_entity.pdbx_description
1 polymer ?
#
loop_
_entity_poly.entity_id
_entity_poly.type
_entity_poly.pdbx_seq_one_letter_code
_entity_poly.pdbx_strand_id
1 'polypeptide(L)' 'MPSLQTALPPELANNAIRLYRECLRRAKYIGHRQHNTQLLVDMVRQQFKQNMHETDPEKIQQLKDK' A
#
# COMPACT_ATOMS: atom_id res chain seq x y z
N MET A 1 -3.69 18.86 -25.12
CA MET A 1 -2.92 17.60 -25.18
C MET A 1 -3.48 16.68 -24.09
N PRO A 2 -4.26 15.63 -24.41
CA PRO A 2 -4.70 14.69 -23.38
C PRO A 2 -3.49 13.81 -23.03
N SER A 3 -3.01 13.91 -21.79
CA SER A 3 -1.94 13.06 -21.28
C SER A 3 -2.39 11.60 -21.28
N LEU A 4 -1.53 10.69 -21.74
CA LEU A 4 -1.64 9.24 -21.67
C LEU A 4 -1.63 8.76 -20.20
N GLN A 5 -2.66 9.12 -19.45
CA GLN A 5 -2.99 8.52 -18.17
C GLN A 5 -4.10 7.52 -18.45
N THR A 6 -3.72 6.28 -18.69
CA THR A 6 -4.54 5.14 -18.29
C THR A 6 -4.53 5.10 -16.77
N ALA A 7 -5.06 6.15 -16.14
CA ALA A 7 -5.03 6.34 -14.70
C ALA A 7 -6.01 5.32 -14.12
N LEU A 8 -5.47 4.40 -13.32
CA LEU A 8 -6.20 3.53 -12.43
C LEU A 8 -7.47 4.22 -11.89
N PRO A 9 -8.61 3.51 -11.80
CA PRO A 9 -9.84 4.08 -11.27
C PRO A 9 -9.53 4.81 -9.96
N PRO A 10 -9.96 6.07 -9.80
CA PRO A 10 -9.57 6.89 -8.65
C PRO A 10 -9.97 6.25 -7.31
N GLU A 11 -11.06 5.47 -7.30
CA GLU A 11 -11.47 4.66 -6.14
C GLU A 11 -10.42 3.62 -5.74
N LEU A 12 -9.78 2.96 -6.71
CA LEU A 12 -8.76 1.96 -6.46
C LEU A 12 -7.50 2.58 -5.86
N ALA A 13 -7.06 3.71 -6.41
CA ALA A 13 -5.92 4.48 -5.91
C ALA A 13 -6.17 5.01 -4.48
N ASN A 14 -7.35 5.58 -4.24
CA ASN A 14 -7.76 6.07 -2.92
C ASN A 14 -7.83 4.94 -1.89
N ASN A 15 -8.35 3.77 -2.29
CA ASN A 15 -8.39 2.59 -1.44
C ASN A 15 -6.98 2.08 -1.08
N ALA A 16 -6.05 2.06 -2.04
CA ALA A 16 -4.66 1.65 -1.79
C ALA A 16 -3.95 2.61 -0.81
N ILE A 17 -4.15 3.92 -0.94
CA ILE A 17 -3.60 4.92 0.00
C ILE A 17 -4.19 4.73 1.41
N ARG A 18 -5.49 4.49 1.50
CA ARG A 18 -6.15 4.22 2.79
C ARG A 18 -5.60 2.96 3.44
N LEU A 19 -5.42 1.89 2.66
CA LEU A 19 -4.83 0.63 3.12
C LEU A 19 -3.41 0.85 3.65
N TYR A 20 -2.55 1.56 2.91
CA TYR A 20 -1.18 1.87 3.34
C TYR A 20 -1.13 2.57 4.71
N ARG A 21 -1.98 3.58 4.91
CA ARG A 21 -2.05 4.32 6.18
C ARG A 21 -2.50 3.44 7.33
N GLU A 22 -3.48 2.57 7.10
CA GLU A 22 -3.97 1.63 8.10
C GLU A 22 -2.91 0.58 8.46
N CYS A 23 -2.21 0.02 7.46
CA CYS A 23 -1.09 -0.91 7.68
C CYS A 23 0.01 -0.25 8.53
N LEU A 24 0.38 1.00 8.24
CA LEU A 24 1.37 1.75 9.04
C LEU A 24 0.88 1.99 10.48
N ARG A 25 -0.39 2.32 10.68
CA ARG A 25 -0.96 2.51 12.02
C ARG A 25 -0.89 1.21 12.83
N ARG A 26 -1.27 0.09 12.22
CA ARG A 26 -1.21 -1.24 12.86
C ARG A 26 0.22 -1.68 13.14
N ALA A 27 1.13 -1.50 12.18
CA ALA A 27 2.55 -1.79 12.36
C ALA A 27 3.16 -1.00 13.52
N LYS A 28 2.79 0.28 13.69
CA LYS A 28 3.22 1.07 14.85
C LYS A 28 2.70 0.51 16.17
N TYR A 29 1.43 0.12 16.21
CA TYR A 29 0.81 -0.44 17.42
C TYR A 29 1.41 -1.79 17.81
N ILE A 30 1.50 -2.72 16.85
CA ILE A 30 2.09 -4.06 17.07
C ILE A 30 3.56 -3.90 17.45
N GLY A 31 4.29 -3.08 16.71
CA GLY A 31 5.72 -2.93 16.92
C GLY A 31 6.07 -2.22 18.22
N HIS A 32 5.20 -1.34 18.71
CA HIS A 32 5.35 -0.77 20.05
C HIS A 32 5.23 -1.86 21.13
N ARG A 33 4.33 -2.83 20.97
CA ARG A 33 4.17 -3.95 21.92
C ARG A 33 5.32 -4.95 21.88
N GLN A 34 6.01 -5.08 20.74
CA GLN A 34 7.11 -6.05 20.53
C GLN A 34 8.49 -5.39 20.44
N HIS A 35 8.60 -4.09 20.69
CA HIS A 35 9.82 -3.29 20.54
C HIS A 35 10.53 -3.40 19.16
N ASN A 36 9.77 -3.68 18.10
CA ASN A 36 10.27 -3.85 16.71
C ASN A 36 9.56 -2.92 15.71
N THR A 37 9.04 -1.77 16.18
CA THR A 37 8.31 -0.77 15.37
C THR A 37 8.98 -0.42 14.05
N GLN A 38 10.28 -0.14 14.09
CA GLN A 38 11.03 0.29 12.91
C GLN A 38 10.98 -0.78 11.81
N LEU A 39 11.27 -2.03 12.18
CA LEU A 39 11.29 -3.17 11.26
C LEU A 39 9.92 -3.41 10.63
N LEU A 40 8.84 -3.41 11.41
CA LEU A 40 7.49 -3.62 10.88
C LEU A 40 7.04 -2.47 9.96
N VAL A 41 7.38 -1.23 10.30
CA VAL A 41 7.08 -0.06 9.46
C VAL A 41 7.85 -0.14 8.13
N ASP A 42 9.13 -0.52 8.19
CA ASP A 42 9.97 -0.61 7.00
C ASP A 42 9.52 -1.77 6.08
N MET A 43 9.09 -2.90 6.63
CA MET A 43 8.48 -3.99 5.86
C MET A 43 7.23 -3.53 5.10
N VAL A 44 6.32 -2.80 5.76
CA VAL A 44 5.13 -2.25 5.09
C VAL A 44 5.53 -1.28 3.97
N ARG A 45 6.49 -0.39 4.22
CA ARG A 45 6.98 0.55 3.19
C ARG A 45 7.57 -0.17 1.99
N GLN A 46 8.40 -1.18 2.22
CA GLN A 46 9.03 -1.94 1.15
C GLN A 46 8.00 -2.68 0.30
N GLN A 47 7.01 -3.33 0.92
CA GLN A 47 5.97 -4.07 0.19
C GLN A 47 5.15 -3.16 -0.74
N PHE A 48 4.77 -1.97 -0.26
CA PHE A 48 4.05 -1.00 -1.09
C PHE A 48 4.95 -0.39 -2.18
N LYS A 49 6.23 -0.14 -1.89
CA LYS A 49 7.18 0.38 -2.87
C LYS A 49 7.42 -0.60 -4.03
N GLN A 50 7.52 -1.90 -3.74
CA GLN A 50 7.72 -2.95 -4.75
C GLN A 50 6.59 -2.99 -5.78
N ASN A 51 5.35 -2.72 -5.36
CA ASN A 51 4.16 -2.80 -6.21
C ASN A 51 3.62 -1.43 -6.64
N MET A 52 4.38 -0.34 -6.43
CA MET A 52 3.92 1.04 -6.64
C MET A 52 3.60 1.36 -8.10
N HIS A 53 4.23 0.66 -9.04
CA HIS A 53 4.08 0.86 -10.49
C HIS A 53 3.16 -0.17 -11.14
N GLU A 54 2.50 -1.03 -10.35
CA GLU A 54 1.52 -1.95 -10.90
C GLU A 54 0.31 -1.16 -11.42
N THR A 55 -0.04 -1.41 -12.67
CA THR A 55 -1.18 -0.76 -13.37
C THR A 55 -2.34 -1.71 -13.62
N ASP A 56 -2.15 -3.00 -13.38
CA ASP A 56 -3.16 -4.04 -13.58
C ASP A 56 -4.17 -4.02 -12.40
N PRO A 57 -5.45 -3.72 -12.64
CA PRO A 57 -6.45 -3.61 -11.59
C PRO A 57 -6.74 -4.94 -10.88
N GLU A 58 -6.70 -6.08 -11.58
CA GLU A 58 -6.92 -7.40 -10.97
C GLU A 58 -5.75 -7.77 -10.08
N LYS A 59 -4.52 -7.53 -10.53
CA LYS A 59 -3.31 -7.77 -9.74
C LYS A 59 -3.27 -6.90 -8.48
N ILE A 60 -3.64 -5.61 -8.59
CA ILE A 60 -3.73 -4.72 -7.43
C ILE A 60 -4.80 -5.21 -6.45
N GLN A 61 -5.95 -5.68 -6.95
CA GLN A 61 -6.98 -6.23 -6.09
C GLN A 61 -6.50 -7.49 -5.37
N GLN A 62 -5.85 -8.42 -6.08
CA GLN A 62 -5.24 -9.60 -5.47
C GLN A 62 -4.17 -9.26 -4.42
N LEU A 63 -3.38 -8.21 -4.64
CA LEU A 63 -2.38 -7.73 -3.68
C LEU A 63 -3.00 -7.08 -2.43
N LYS A 64 -4.22 -6.56 -2.52
CA LYS A 64 -4.95 -5.99 -1.38
C LYS A 64 -5.64 -7.06 -0.53
N ASP A 65 -6.06 -8.17 -1.15
CA ASP A 65 -6.76 -9.26 -0.48
C ASP A 65 -5.80 -10.25 0.22
N LYS A 66 -4.51 -10.21 -0.15
CA LYS A 66 -3.41 -10.94 0.53
C LYS A 66 -2.89 -10.18 1.74
#